data_AF-A0A7R9QH29-F1
#
_entry.id   AF-A0A7R9QH29-F1
#
_cell.length_a   1.000
_cell.length_b   1.000
_cell.length_c   1.000
_cell.angle_alpha   90.00
_cell.angle_beta   90.00
_cell.angle_gamma   90.00
#
_symmetry.space_group_name_H-M   'P 1'
#
loop_
_entity.id
_entity.type
_entity.pdbx_description
1 polymer ?
#
loop_
_entity_poly.entity_id
_entity_poly.type
_entity_poly.pdbx_seq_one_letter_code
_entity_poly.pdbx_strand_id
1 'polypeptide(L)'
;MTTLHKLQLSHNKIIAINDNAFVGLDMLEELHVEDNSLVRVPAIALQSLKRIAIIRMDSNPIQQISTGDFGHLPANTISLTRCPHMTLIDRYAFWDLPNLYSLALHSNPRLAFIDGQAFVGLPLLQSVELYGCGLKTIQYDIVHNILGNGFTNGAIGGVGVNGGSGRQHSTATAAVEHHSKRRSIAASLMGNPFVCDCNVKYLYECLIDQHNCSLSIESPERVVCAEPPALNGTQISRLNISAIADECGPRLVAVNDPNVTVHKKIGDRHQFQCRALGVPQPRIHWILPTGQV
;
A
#
# COMPACT_ATOMS: atom_id res chain seq x y z
N MET A 1 9.79 21.69 27.75
CA MET A 1 9.46 21.39 26.34
C MET A 1 10.77 21.18 25.60
N THR A 2 10.90 20.11 24.82
CA THR A 2 12.11 19.85 24.04
C THR A 2 12.04 20.62 22.71
N THR A 3 13.15 21.21 22.28
CA THR A 3 13.26 22.03 21.06
C THR A 3 13.85 21.24 19.88
N LEU A 4 13.86 19.92 19.96
CA LEU A 4 14.48 19.07 18.96
C LEU A 4 13.62 19.03 17.70
N HIS A 5 14.15 19.50 16.57
CA HIS A 5 13.46 19.51 15.28
C HIS A 5 13.87 18.32 14.40
N LYS A 6 15.08 17.80 14.57
CA LYS A 6 15.60 16.67 13.78
C LYS A 6 16.21 15.63 14.71
N LEU A 7 15.78 14.39 14.56
CA LEU A 7 16.29 13.24 15.31
C LEU A 7 16.93 12.26 14.33
N GLN A 8 18.25 12.09 14.48
CA GLN A 8 19.05 11.24 13.62
C GLN A 8 19.43 9.95 14.35
N LEU A 9 18.87 8.83 13.89
CA LEU A 9 19.08 7.48 14.43
C LEU A 9 19.48 6.48 13.32
N SER A 10 19.80 6.94 12.10
CA SER A 10 20.21 6.04 11.02
C SER A 10 21.48 5.24 11.36
N HIS A 11 21.68 4.10 10.69
CA HIS A 11 22.88 3.26 10.80
C HIS A 11 23.16 2.75 12.22
N ASN A 12 22.11 2.35 12.92
CA ASN A 12 22.20 1.74 14.24
C ASN A 12 21.72 0.28 14.19
N LYS A 13 21.54 -0.33 15.37
CA LYS A 13 21.04 -1.71 15.53
C LYS A 13 19.68 -1.73 16.23
N ILE A 14 18.86 -0.72 15.97
CA ILE A 14 17.56 -0.57 16.62
C ILE A 14 16.63 -1.65 16.08
N ILE A 15 16.24 -2.58 16.94
CA ILE A 15 15.33 -3.69 16.62
C ILE A 15 13.86 -3.32 16.88
N ALA A 16 13.62 -2.38 17.80
CA ALA A 16 12.31 -1.92 18.18
C ALA A 16 12.41 -0.52 18.79
N ILE A 17 11.37 0.27 18.59
CA ILE A 17 11.16 1.57 19.24
C ILE A 17 10.00 1.39 20.22
N ASN A 18 10.19 1.86 21.45
CA ASN A 18 9.16 1.79 22.48
C ASN A 18 8.02 2.76 22.14
N ASP A 19 6.79 2.39 22.49
CA ASP A 19 5.58 3.18 22.22
C ASP A 19 5.63 4.61 22.79
N ASN A 20 6.39 4.83 23.87
CA ASN A 20 6.56 6.16 24.48
C ASN A 20 7.87 6.86 24.10
N ALA A 21 8.66 6.30 23.18
CA ALA A 21 10.03 6.76 22.90
C ALA A 21 10.09 8.23 22.43
N PHE A 22 9.03 8.73 21.79
CA PHE A 22 8.98 10.07 21.22
C PHE A 22 8.05 11.04 21.98
N VAL A 23 7.52 10.61 23.13
CA VAL A 23 6.67 11.45 23.97
C VAL A 23 7.45 12.70 24.42
N GLY A 24 6.84 13.87 24.22
CA GLY A 24 7.44 15.16 24.57
C GLY A 24 8.38 15.75 23.52
N LEU A 25 8.58 15.07 22.37
CA LEU A 25 9.25 15.61 21.19
C LEU A 25 8.28 16.39 20.28
N ASP A 26 7.50 17.30 20.88
CA ASP A 26 6.41 18.01 20.19
C ASP A 26 6.88 18.88 19.01
N MET A 27 8.15 19.28 18.99
CA MET A 27 8.76 20.11 17.94
C MET A 27 9.48 19.30 16.85
N LEU A 28 9.45 17.98 16.90
CA LEU A 28 10.18 17.14 15.96
C LEU A 28 9.51 17.17 14.57
N GLU A 29 10.30 17.55 13.57
CA GLU A 29 9.89 17.72 12.17
C GLU A 29 10.54 16.66 11.26
N GLU A 30 11.72 16.14 11.62
CA GLU A 30 12.43 15.10 10.86
C GLU A 30 12.84 13.91 11.74
N LEU A 31 12.40 12.71 11.35
CA LEU A 31 12.80 11.45 11.97
C LEU A 31 13.51 10.56 10.95
N HIS A 32 14.77 10.26 11.24
CA HIS A 32 15.64 9.42 10.45
C HIS A 32 15.99 8.15 11.22
N VAL A 33 15.52 7.00 10.76
CA VAL A 33 15.77 5.67 11.35
C VAL A 33 16.18 4.65 10.27
N GLU A 34 16.76 5.14 9.17
CA GLU A 34 17.29 4.34 8.07
C GLU A 34 18.36 3.34 8.54
N ASP A 35 18.54 2.24 7.82
CA ASP A 35 19.62 1.27 8.09
C ASP A 35 19.64 0.80 9.56
N ASN A 36 18.50 0.31 10.02
CA ASN A 36 18.29 -0.30 11.34
C ASN A 36 17.74 -1.72 11.18
N SER A 37 17.23 -2.31 12.26
CA SER A 37 16.69 -3.68 12.29
C SER A 37 15.20 -3.71 12.65
N LEU A 38 14.45 -2.66 12.30
CA LEU A 38 13.02 -2.59 12.56
C LEU A 38 12.27 -3.60 11.67
N VAL A 39 11.56 -4.53 12.30
CA VAL A 39 10.74 -5.54 11.60
C VAL A 39 9.30 -5.07 11.34
N ARG A 40 8.91 -3.95 11.95
CA ARG A 40 7.57 -3.33 11.87
C ARG A 40 7.68 -1.82 12.02
N VAL A 41 6.68 -1.10 11.50
CA VAL A 41 6.53 0.33 11.75
C VAL A 41 6.23 0.56 13.23
N PRO A 42 6.90 1.51 13.92
CA PRO A 42 6.61 1.83 15.31
C PRO A 42 5.38 2.76 15.42
N ALA A 43 4.24 2.30 14.91
CA ALA A 43 3.03 3.10 14.69
C ALA A 43 2.62 3.90 15.94
N ILE A 44 2.57 3.25 17.11
CA ILE A 44 2.14 3.89 18.37
C ILE A 44 3.10 5.03 18.77
N ALA A 45 4.41 4.83 18.62
CA ALA A 45 5.40 5.87 18.93
C ALA A 45 5.26 7.09 18.00
N LEU A 46 5.01 6.85 16.70
CA LEU A 46 4.86 7.92 15.71
C LEU A 46 3.66 8.82 15.99
N GLN A 47 2.57 8.30 16.57
CA GLN A 47 1.37 9.08 16.90
C GLN A 47 1.63 10.23 17.89
N SER A 48 2.73 10.17 18.65
CA SER A 48 3.10 11.26 19.56
C SER A 48 3.69 12.49 18.85
N LEU A 49 4.08 12.35 17.58
CA LEU A 49 4.81 13.37 16.81
C LEU A 49 3.84 14.32 16.08
N LYS A 50 3.51 15.44 16.72
CA LYS A 50 2.48 16.39 16.24
C LYS A 50 2.92 17.31 15.10
N ARG A 51 4.23 17.41 14.84
CA ARG A 51 4.81 18.31 13.83
C ARG A 51 5.69 17.58 12.82
N ILE A 52 5.66 16.25 12.81
CA ILE A 52 6.50 15.46 11.92
C ILE A 52 6.17 15.78 10.47
N ALA A 53 7.19 16.13 9.71
CA ALA A 53 7.08 16.44 8.28
C ALA A 53 7.76 15.35 7.44
N ILE A 54 8.88 14.80 7.91
CA ILE A 54 9.68 13.81 7.18
C ILE A 54 9.93 12.58 8.05
N ILE A 55 9.58 11.40 7.52
CA ILE A 55 9.88 10.11 8.13
C ILE A 55 10.67 9.26 7.14
N ARG A 56 11.87 8.83 7.52
CA ARG A 56 12.69 7.91 6.73
C ARG A 56 12.97 6.62 7.49
N MET A 57 12.47 5.52 6.96
CA MET A 57 12.58 4.16 7.50
C MET A 57 13.24 3.19 6.51
N ASP A 58 13.99 3.72 5.55
CA ASP A 58 14.68 2.96 4.50
C ASP A 58 15.59 1.87 5.05
N SER A 59 15.86 0.84 4.25
CA SER A 59 16.82 -0.22 4.56
C SER A 59 16.55 -0.92 5.90
N ASN A 60 15.28 -1.04 6.30
CA ASN A 60 14.87 -1.82 7.47
C ASN A 60 14.21 -3.14 7.05
N PRO A 61 14.32 -4.22 7.85
CA PRO A 61 13.69 -5.51 7.57
C PRO A 61 12.17 -5.52 7.85
N ILE A 62 11.47 -4.41 7.58
CA ILE A 62 10.02 -4.28 7.75
C ILE A 62 9.34 -5.28 6.80
N GLN A 63 8.47 -6.12 7.34
CA GLN A 63 7.83 -7.20 6.58
C GLN A 63 6.53 -6.78 5.90
N GLN A 64 5.79 -5.87 6.53
CA GLN A 64 4.51 -5.39 6.04
C GLN A 64 4.23 -3.99 6.59
N ILE A 65 3.40 -3.25 5.87
CA ILE A 65 2.78 -2.03 6.37
C ILE A 65 1.31 -2.36 6.63
N SER A 66 0.93 -2.33 7.90
CA SER A 66 -0.38 -2.73 8.39
C SER A 66 -1.36 -1.57 8.34
N THR A 67 -2.65 -1.88 8.44
CA THR A 67 -3.73 -0.91 8.60
C THR A 67 -3.41 0.11 9.71
N GLY A 68 -3.37 1.39 9.34
CA GLY A 68 -3.17 2.49 10.28
C GLY A 68 -1.74 2.72 10.76
N ASP A 69 -0.73 2.00 10.25
CA ASP A 69 0.66 2.14 10.69
C ASP A 69 1.19 3.59 10.58
N PHE A 70 0.72 4.33 9.57
CA PHE A 70 1.01 5.75 9.37
C PHE A 70 -0.21 6.66 9.56
N GLY A 71 -1.36 6.14 9.99
CA GLY A 71 -2.61 6.90 9.98
C GLY A 71 -2.53 8.23 10.75
N HIS A 72 -3.21 9.27 10.26
CA HIS A 72 -3.35 10.58 10.91
C HIS A 72 -2.06 11.41 11.13
N LEU A 73 -0.91 10.94 10.65
CA LEU A 73 0.32 11.69 10.81
C LEU A 73 0.31 12.96 9.93
N PRO A 74 0.84 14.09 10.43
CA PRO A 74 0.92 15.34 9.66
C PRO A 74 2.06 15.34 8.62
N ALA A 75 2.67 14.18 8.35
CA ALA A 75 3.87 14.04 7.52
C ALA A 75 3.62 14.42 6.06
N ASN A 76 4.59 15.11 5.47
CA ASN A 76 4.62 15.53 4.07
C ASN A 76 5.40 14.53 3.20
N THR A 77 6.36 13.82 3.79
CA THR A 77 7.18 12.82 3.08
C THR A 77 7.40 11.59 3.96
N ILE A 78 7.12 10.43 3.39
CA ILE A 78 7.37 9.13 4.01
C ILE A 78 8.21 8.28 3.05
N SER A 79 9.29 7.70 3.55
CA SER A 79 10.19 6.84 2.77
C SER A 79 10.39 5.50 3.47
N LEU A 80 10.06 4.41 2.76
CA LEU A 80 10.34 3.02 3.14
C LEU A 80 10.93 2.27 1.96
N THR A 81 12.10 2.69 1.51
CA THR A 81 12.78 2.11 0.33
C THR A 81 13.80 1.06 0.75
N ARG A 82 14.15 0.13 -0.15
CA ARG A 82 15.17 -0.90 0.10
C ARG A 82 14.88 -1.78 1.32
N CYS A 83 13.62 -2.01 1.65
CA CYS A 83 13.17 -2.94 2.70
C CYS A 83 13.11 -4.37 2.13
N PRO A 84 14.13 -5.23 2.37
CA PRO A 84 14.29 -6.49 1.64
C PRO A 84 13.23 -7.55 1.98
N HIS A 85 12.50 -7.36 3.08
CA HIS A 85 11.50 -8.30 3.58
C HIS A 85 10.06 -7.81 3.41
N MET A 86 9.83 -6.60 2.88
CA MET A 86 8.48 -6.07 2.74
C MET A 86 7.72 -6.85 1.67
N THR A 87 6.63 -7.52 2.03
CA THR A 87 5.84 -8.36 1.12
C THR A 87 4.49 -7.76 0.75
N LEU A 88 3.88 -7.00 1.67
CA LEU A 88 2.56 -6.40 1.48
C LEU A 88 2.41 -5.01 2.10
N ILE A 89 1.50 -4.25 1.51
CA ILE A 89 0.90 -3.04 2.09
C ILE A 89 -0.61 -3.27 2.19
N ASP A 90 -1.14 -3.23 3.41
CA ASP A 90 -2.54 -3.54 3.67
C ASP A 90 -3.46 -2.34 3.40
N ARG A 91 -4.77 -2.60 3.44
CA ARG A 91 -5.79 -1.56 3.36
C ARG A 91 -5.57 -0.51 4.44
N TYR A 92 -5.78 0.75 4.07
CA TYR A 92 -5.65 1.90 4.97
C TYR A 92 -4.29 1.99 5.67
N ALA A 93 -3.22 1.46 5.07
CA ALA A 93 -1.86 1.60 5.60
C ALA A 93 -1.44 3.07 5.74
N PHE A 94 -1.79 3.89 4.74
CA PHE A 94 -1.50 5.32 4.66
C PHE A 94 -2.79 6.13 4.65
N TRP A 95 -3.67 5.91 5.63
CA TRP A 95 -4.95 6.60 5.66
C TRP A 95 -4.90 7.96 6.35
N ASP A 96 -5.66 8.92 5.84
CA ASP A 96 -5.84 10.25 6.44
C ASP A 96 -4.51 10.96 6.76
N LEU A 97 -3.66 11.11 5.74
CA LEU A 97 -2.43 11.92 5.82
C LEU A 97 -2.68 13.22 5.06
N PRO A 98 -3.21 14.28 5.72
CA PRO A 98 -3.71 15.46 5.04
C PRO A 98 -2.62 16.25 4.30
N ASN A 99 -1.36 16.11 4.75
CA ASN A 99 -0.21 16.85 4.22
C ASN A 99 0.70 16.01 3.32
N LEU A 100 0.46 14.69 3.18
CA LEU A 100 1.38 13.81 2.48
C LEU A 100 1.45 14.20 1.00
N TYR A 101 2.66 14.53 0.56
CA TYR A 101 2.95 14.98 -0.79
C TYR A 101 3.71 13.91 -1.58
N SER A 102 4.66 13.23 -0.94
CA SER A 102 5.55 12.24 -1.57
C SER A 102 5.64 10.98 -0.72
N LEU A 103 5.47 9.83 -1.39
CA LEU A 103 5.57 8.51 -0.79
C LEU A 103 6.57 7.65 -1.57
N ALA A 104 7.70 7.34 -0.97
CA ALA A 104 8.74 6.53 -1.56
C ALA A 104 8.67 5.07 -1.05
N LEU A 105 8.32 4.14 -1.93
CA LEU A 105 8.14 2.71 -1.65
C LEU A 105 8.93 1.82 -2.62
N HIS A 106 9.89 2.40 -3.33
CA HIS A 106 10.64 1.74 -4.39
C HIS A 106 11.74 0.82 -3.85
N SER A 107 12.27 -0.01 -4.73
CA SER A 107 13.36 -0.95 -4.44
C SER A 107 13.04 -1.91 -3.30
N ASN A 108 11.77 -2.29 -3.18
CA ASN A 108 11.27 -3.31 -2.24
C ASN A 108 10.98 -4.60 -3.01
N PRO A 109 12.00 -5.43 -3.30
CA PRO A 109 11.90 -6.50 -4.31
C PRO A 109 10.91 -7.61 -3.96
N ARG A 110 10.52 -7.73 -2.69
CA ARG A 110 9.52 -8.71 -2.24
C ARG A 110 8.10 -8.15 -2.16
N LEU A 111 7.91 -6.84 -2.36
CA LEU A 111 6.60 -6.21 -2.24
C LEU A 111 5.74 -6.64 -3.43
N ALA A 112 4.89 -7.63 -3.19
CA ALA A 112 4.11 -8.31 -4.22
C ALA A 112 2.64 -7.90 -4.22
N PHE A 113 2.17 -7.27 -3.14
CA PHE A 113 0.77 -6.90 -2.97
C PHE A 113 0.62 -5.52 -2.32
N ILE A 114 -0.22 -4.68 -2.91
CA ILE A 114 -0.71 -3.44 -2.31
C ILE A 114 -2.23 -3.50 -2.41
N ASP A 115 -2.93 -3.35 -1.29
CA ASP A 115 -4.40 -3.32 -1.26
C ASP A 115 -4.93 -2.10 -2.03
N GLY A 116 -6.05 -2.26 -2.75
CA GLY A 116 -6.70 -1.20 -3.52
C GLY A 116 -7.02 0.06 -2.71
N GLN A 117 -7.20 -0.07 -1.39
CA GLN A 117 -7.55 1.01 -0.46
C GLN A 117 -6.37 1.43 0.44
N ALA A 118 -5.13 1.16 0.06
CA ALA A 118 -3.96 1.51 0.87
C ALA A 118 -3.76 3.03 1.04
N PHE A 119 -4.23 3.84 0.08
CA PHE A 119 -3.89 5.26 -0.11
C PHE A 119 -5.08 6.22 0.09
N VAL A 120 -6.07 5.83 0.91
CA VAL A 120 -7.31 6.61 1.12
C VAL A 120 -7.07 7.86 1.96
N GLY A 121 -7.65 9.00 1.55
CA GLY A 121 -7.58 10.23 2.34
C GLY A 121 -6.23 10.95 2.24
N LEU A 122 -5.66 10.98 1.04
CA LEU A 122 -4.37 11.61 0.73
C LEU A 122 -4.53 12.81 -0.20
N PRO A 123 -5.27 13.87 0.20
CA PRO A 123 -5.71 14.94 -0.70
C PRO A 123 -4.57 15.73 -1.35
N LEU A 124 -3.39 15.74 -0.73
CA LEU A 124 -2.21 16.46 -1.21
C LEU A 124 -1.15 15.58 -1.89
N LEU A 125 -1.41 14.28 -2.08
CA LEU A 125 -0.44 13.39 -2.71
C LEU A 125 -0.13 13.83 -4.14
N GLN A 126 1.15 13.80 -4.49
CA GLN A 126 1.63 14.14 -5.83
C GLN A 126 2.51 13.06 -6.43
N SER A 127 3.26 12.32 -5.61
CA SER A 127 4.16 11.29 -6.10
C SER A 127 4.09 10.02 -5.25
N VAL A 128 4.02 8.88 -5.93
CA VAL A 128 4.10 7.53 -5.35
C VAL A 128 5.15 6.73 -6.12
N GLU A 129 6.28 6.46 -5.49
CA GLU A 129 7.40 5.77 -6.14
C GLU A 129 7.35 4.27 -5.85
N LEU A 130 7.02 3.45 -6.86
CA LEU A 130 6.84 2.00 -6.75
C LEU A 130 7.77 1.19 -7.69
N TYR A 131 8.84 1.80 -8.18
CA TYR A 131 9.75 1.13 -9.11
C TYR A 131 10.63 0.06 -8.41
N GLY A 132 11.01 -0.98 -9.14
CA GLY A 132 11.90 -2.03 -8.62
C GLY A 132 11.32 -2.81 -7.45
N CYS A 133 10.00 -2.98 -7.40
CA CYS A 133 9.30 -3.82 -6.43
C CYS A 133 8.98 -5.20 -7.03
N GLY A 134 8.31 -6.05 -6.24
CA GLY A 134 7.87 -7.38 -6.65
C GLY A 134 6.47 -7.43 -7.26
N LEU A 135 5.94 -6.30 -7.72
CA LEU A 135 4.53 -6.18 -8.11
C LEU A 135 4.27 -6.93 -9.41
N LYS A 136 3.40 -7.94 -9.35
CA LYS A 136 2.95 -8.69 -10.51
C LYS A 136 1.80 -8.01 -11.24
N THR A 137 1.07 -7.13 -10.57
CA THR A 137 -0.02 -6.33 -11.12
C THR A 137 -0.30 -5.15 -10.18
N ILE A 138 -1.06 -4.18 -10.66
CA ILE A 138 -1.59 -3.06 -9.87
C ILE A 138 -3.11 -3.18 -9.86
N GLN A 139 -3.73 -3.10 -8.68
CA GLN A 139 -5.18 -3.20 -8.56
C GLN A 139 -5.89 -2.02 -9.22
N TYR A 140 -7.09 -2.27 -9.74
CA TYR A 140 -7.94 -1.26 -10.38
C TYR A 140 -8.07 0.02 -9.56
N ASP A 141 -8.33 -0.10 -8.26
CA ASP A 141 -8.52 1.05 -7.36
C ASP A 141 -7.27 1.92 -7.24
N ILE A 142 -6.07 1.35 -7.27
CA ILE A 142 -4.82 2.15 -7.23
C ILE A 142 -4.65 2.91 -8.55
N VAL A 143 -5.10 2.36 -9.67
CA VAL A 143 -4.97 3.02 -10.99
C VAL A 143 -6.02 4.12 -11.16
N HIS A 144 -7.27 3.85 -10.79
CA HIS A 144 -8.41 4.68 -11.12
C HIS A 144 -8.93 5.53 -9.96
N ASN A 145 -8.72 5.08 -8.72
CA ASN A 145 -9.32 5.63 -7.51
C ASN A 145 -8.31 5.76 -6.36
N ILE A 146 -7.02 6.05 -6.64
CA ILE A 146 -5.97 6.03 -5.61
C ILE A 146 -6.27 6.93 -4.42
N LEU A 147 -6.95 8.07 -4.66
CA LEU A 147 -7.36 9.00 -3.61
C LEU A 147 -8.66 8.58 -2.91
N GLY A 148 -9.41 7.64 -3.51
CA GLY A 148 -10.74 7.22 -3.12
C GLY A 148 -11.76 8.36 -3.15
N ASN A 149 -13.03 8.03 -3.34
CA ASN A 149 -14.05 8.88 -2.72
C ASN A 149 -13.90 8.61 -1.22
N GLY A 150 -13.47 9.62 -0.45
CA GLY A 150 -13.33 9.50 1.00
C GLY A 150 -14.56 8.82 1.62
N PHE A 151 -14.33 8.06 2.69
CA PHE A 151 -15.29 7.26 3.44
C PHE A 151 -16.76 7.61 3.13
N THR A 152 -17.42 6.83 2.28
CA THR A 152 -18.89 6.83 2.25
C THR A 152 -19.31 6.28 3.62
N ASN A 153 -19.71 7.20 4.51
CA ASN A 153 -20.22 6.98 5.87
C ASN A 153 -20.55 5.52 6.20
N GLY A 154 -19.67 4.83 6.94
CA GLY A 154 -20.03 3.55 7.58
C GLY A 154 -18.97 2.46 7.73
N ALA A 155 -17.77 2.57 7.11
CA ALA A 155 -16.84 1.42 7.04
C ALA A 155 -15.63 1.44 7.99
N ILE A 156 -15.60 2.30 9.02
CA ILE A 156 -14.72 2.12 10.20
C ILE A 156 -15.56 2.22 11.49
N GLY A 157 -16.66 1.45 11.56
CA GLY A 157 -17.39 1.20 12.81
C GLY A 157 -16.82 0.03 13.62
N GLY A 158 -15.59 -0.42 13.34
CA GLY A 158 -15.11 -1.72 13.84
C GLY A 158 -13.60 -1.87 14.06
N VAL A 159 -12.81 -0.79 14.06
CA VAL A 159 -11.48 -0.82 14.71
C VAL A 159 -11.72 -0.31 16.13
N GLY A 160 -11.80 -1.25 17.08
CA GLY A 160 -12.37 -1.03 18.40
C GLY A 160 -11.79 0.15 19.19
N VAL A 161 -12.63 1.16 19.37
CA VAL A 161 -12.79 1.84 20.65
C VAL A 161 -14.27 1.73 21.01
N ASN A 162 -14.55 1.19 22.20
CA ASN A 162 -15.88 0.77 22.64
C ASN A 162 -16.96 1.86 22.57
N GLY A 163 -18.15 1.47 22.09
CA GLY A 163 -19.44 2.01 22.55
C GLY A 163 -20.23 2.84 21.53
N GLY A 164 -21.45 2.37 21.19
CA GLY A 164 -22.48 3.23 20.61
C GLY A 164 -23.29 2.61 19.47
N SER A 165 -24.50 2.15 19.78
CA SER A 165 -25.55 1.68 18.87
C SER A 165 -26.02 2.77 17.89
N GLY A 166 -26.19 2.44 16.60
CA GLY A 166 -26.76 3.33 15.59
C GLY A 166 -27.25 2.60 14.34
N ARG A 167 -28.53 2.79 14.00
CA ARG A 167 -29.32 2.08 12.98
C ARG A 167 -28.90 2.39 11.54
N GLN A 168 -29.05 1.38 10.66
CA GLN A 168 -28.88 1.45 9.21
C GLN A 168 -30.01 2.23 8.53
N HIS A 169 -29.65 3.15 7.62
CA HIS A 169 -30.49 3.49 6.47
C HIS A 169 -29.60 3.69 5.23
N SER A 170 -29.73 2.75 4.30
CA SER A 170 -29.20 2.81 2.94
C SER A 170 -30.01 3.80 2.09
N THR A 171 -29.33 4.70 1.38
CA THR A 171 -29.78 5.17 0.06
C THR A 171 -28.56 5.43 -0.83
N ALA A 172 -28.57 4.82 -2.01
CA ALA A 172 -27.65 5.09 -3.10
C ALA A 172 -28.12 6.35 -3.85
N THR A 173 -27.19 7.25 -4.20
CA THR A 173 -27.22 8.28 -5.26
C THR A 173 -26.05 9.23 -4.99
N ALA A 174 -25.27 9.77 -5.93
CA ALA A 174 -25.30 9.78 -7.39
C ALA A 174 -23.84 9.95 -7.87
N ALA A 175 -23.50 9.34 -9.00
CA ALA A 175 -22.29 9.67 -9.74
C ALA A 175 -22.44 11.11 -10.25
N VAL A 176 -21.74 12.04 -9.61
CA VAL A 176 -21.56 13.39 -10.14
C VAL A 176 -20.40 13.31 -11.12
N GLU A 177 -20.72 13.30 -12.42
CA GLU A 177 -19.77 13.55 -13.50
C GLU A 177 -19.27 15.00 -13.40
N HIS A 178 -18.27 15.23 -12.56
CA HIS A 178 -17.47 16.44 -12.62
C HIS A 178 -16.32 16.22 -13.61
N HIS A 179 -16.45 16.76 -14.83
CA HIS A 179 -15.37 16.96 -15.80
C HIS A 179 -14.33 18.02 -15.35
N SER A 180 -14.04 18.08 -14.05
CA SER A 180 -12.87 18.78 -13.55
C SER A 180 -11.68 17.85 -13.73
N LYS A 181 -10.71 18.27 -14.56
CA LYS A 181 -9.43 17.59 -14.82
C LYS A 181 -8.96 16.86 -13.56
N ARG A 182 -9.11 15.52 -13.49
CA ARG A 182 -8.75 14.74 -12.30
C ARG A 182 -7.28 15.03 -12.00
N ARG A 183 -6.97 15.36 -10.75
CA ARG A 183 -5.59 15.53 -10.31
C ARG A 183 -4.88 14.20 -10.51
N SER A 184 -3.88 14.20 -11.38
CA SER A 184 -3.08 13.01 -11.66
C SER A 184 -1.89 12.96 -10.70
N ILE A 185 -1.64 11.79 -10.13
CA ILE A 185 -0.53 11.53 -9.20
C ILE A 185 0.59 10.86 -9.98
N ALA A 186 1.78 11.45 -9.94
CA ALA A 186 2.96 10.87 -10.56
C ALA A 186 3.26 9.50 -9.92
N ALA A 187 3.42 8.47 -10.75
CA ALA A 187 3.70 7.13 -10.30
C ALA A 187 4.76 6.46 -11.17
N SER A 188 5.81 5.96 -10.53
CA SER A 188 6.88 5.21 -11.21
C SER A 188 6.67 3.71 -11.00
N LEU A 189 6.58 2.94 -12.09
CA LEU A 189 6.28 1.50 -12.04
C LEU A 189 7.34 0.61 -12.68
N MET A 190 8.41 1.19 -13.22
CA MET A 190 9.46 0.43 -13.92
C MET A 190 10.12 -0.63 -13.04
N GLY A 191 10.62 -1.71 -13.66
CA GLY A 191 11.37 -2.76 -12.95
C GLY A 191 10.53 -3.66 -12.04
N ASN A 192 9.20 -3.66 -12.20
CA ASN A 192 8.30 -4.62 -11.56
C ASN A 192 8.04 -5.84 -12.48
N PRO A 193 7.91 -7.06 -11.95
CA PRO A 193 7.69 -8.28 -12.72
C PRO A 193 6.22 -8.46 -13.13
N PHE A 194 5.69 -7.55 -13.94
CA PHE A 194 4.27 -7.58 -14.32
C PHE A 194 3.87 -8.85 -15.08
N VAL A 195 2.73 -9.40 -14.70
CA VAL A 195 2.07 -10.52 -15.38
C VAL A 195 1.02 -9.93 -16.30
N CYS A 196 1.22 -10.08 -17.59
CA CYS A 196 0.34 -9.55 -18.64
C CYS A 196 -0.79 -10.54 -18.95
N ASP A 197 -1.62 -10.79 -17.95
CA ASP A 197 -2.89 -11.50 -18.04
C ASP A 197 -4.09 -10.52 -18.00
N CYS A 198 -5.29 -11.00 -17.67
CA CYS A 198 -6.49 -10.16 -17.64
C CYS A 198 -6.36 -8.95 -16.69
N ASN A 199 -5.60 -9.07 -15.59
CA ASN A 199 -5.46 -7.99 -14.60
C ASN A 199 -4.64 -6.81 -15.14
N VAL A 200 -3.88 -6.98 -16.22
CA VAL A 200 -3.03 -5.93 -16.79
C VAL A 200 -3.85 -4.87 -17.54
N LYS A 201 -5.09 -5.17 -17.91
CA LYS A 201 -5.94 -4.29 -18.75
C LYS A 201 -6.10 -2.91 -18.17
N TYR A 202 -6.32 -2.80 -16.86
CA TYR A 202 -6.45 -1.52 -16.17
C TYR A 202 -5.17 -0.67 -16.26
N LEU A 203 -4.00 -1.30 -16.13
CA LEU A 203 -2.73 -0.61 -16.28
C LEU A 203 -2.45 -0.26 -17.74
N TYR A 204 -2.82 -1.14 -18.69
CA TYR A 204 -2.74 -0.87 -20.12
C TYR A 204 -3.54 0.38 -20.50
N GLU A 205 -4.82 0.43 -20.12
CA GLU A 205 -5.72 1.57 -20.35
C GLU A 205 -5.09 2.87 -19.84
N CYS A 206 -4.50 2.83 -18.64
CA CYS A 206 -3.81 3.96 -18.05
C CYS A 206 -2.58 4.45 -18.84
N LEU A 207 -1.84 3.51 -19.43
CA LEU A 207 -0.63 3.81 -20.19
C LEU A 207 -0.93 4.36 -21.59
N ILE A 208 -2.07 3.98 -22.19
CA ILE A 208 -2.48 4.48 -23.51
C ILE A 208 -3.28 5.79 -23.43
N ASP A 209 -4.08 5.96 -22.37
CA ASP A 209 -4.91 7.15 -22.17
C ASP A 209 -4.93 7.57 -20.69
N GLN A 210 -4.04 8.52 -20.37
CA GLN A 210 -3.90 9.04 -19.01
C GLN A 210 -5.11 9.85 -18.53
N HIS A 211 -6.05 10.22 -19.41
CA HIS A 211 -7.18 11.09 -19.04
C HIS A 211 -8.23 10.37 -18.18
N ASN A 212 -8.26 9.04 -18.21
CA ASN A 212 -9.19 8.24 -17.39
C ASN A 212 -8.52 7.66 -16.13
N CYS A 213 -7.28 8.06 -15.86
CA CYS A 213 -6.49 7.57 -14.75
C CYS A 213 -6.31 8.60 -13.64
N SER A 214 -6.22 8.10 -12.41
CA SER A 214 -5.75 8.93 -11.29
C SER A 214 -4.22 9.00 -11.25
N LEU A 215 -3.52 8.16 -12.01
CA LEU A 215 -2.06 8.12 -12.08
C LEU A 215 -1.50 8.72 -13.38
N SER A 216 -0.38 9.43 -13.29
CA SER A 216 0.46 9.80 -14.42
C SER A 216 1.71 8.93 -14.33
N ILE A 217 1.79 7.92 -15.20
CA ILE A 217 2.89 6.95 -15.15
C ILE A 217 4.16 7.59 -15.70
N GLU A 218 5.20 7.65 -14.87
CA GLU A 218 6.52 8.11 -15.26
C GLU A 218 7.24 7.03 -16.08
N SER A 219 7.87 7.44 -17.19
CA SER A 219 8.56 6.53 -18.12
C SER A 219 7.71 5.31 -18.55
N PRO A 220 6.53 5.52 -19.16
CA PRO A 220 5.61 4.44 -19.55
C PRO A 220 6.25 3.42 -20.50
N GLU A 221 7.25 3.83 -21.30
CA GLU A 221 8.03 2.97 -22.20
C GLU A 221 8.89 1.93 -21.47
N ARG A 222 9.13 2.10 -20.16
CA ARG A 222 9.92 1.20 -19.31
C ARG A 222 9.05 0.22 -18.52
N VAL A 223 7.73 0.32 -18.66
CA VAL A 223 6.77 -0.59 -18.01
C VAL A 223 6.51 -1.76 -18.96
N VAL A 224 7.07 -2.92 -18.62
CA VAL A 224 7.10 -4.11 -19.49
C VAL A 224 6.52 -5.33 -18.78
N CYS A 225 6.07 -6.29 -19.57
CA CYS A 225 5.67 -7.61 -19.10
C CYS A 225 6.89 -8.46 -18.70
N ALA A 226 6.77 -9.24 -17.65
CA ALA A 226 7.71 -10.29 -17.27
C ALA A 226 7.12 -11.70 -17.48
N GLU A 227 5.82 -11.87 -17.23
CA GLU A 227 5.05 -13.07 -17.52
C GLU A 227 3.88 -12.72 -18.47
N PRO A 228 3.38 -13.66 -19.28
CA PRO A 228 3.96 -14.98 -19.58
C PRO A 228 5.24 -14.87 -20.43
N PRO A 229 6.04 -15.96 -20.58
CA PRO A 229 7.29 -15.94 -21.35
C PRO A 229 7.17 -15.41 -22.78
N ALA A 230 6.02 -15.65 -23.44
CA ALA A 230 5.75 -15.17 -24.79
C ALA A 230 5.65 -13.64 -24.89
N LEU A 231 5.34 -12.96 -23.78
CA LEU A 231 5.23 -11.50 -23.71
C LEU A 231 6.39 -10.85 -22.96
N ASN A 232 7.35 -11.62 -22.45
CA ASN A 232 8.46 -11.10 -21.65
C ASN A 232 9.23 -10.00 -22.39
N GLY A 233 9.42 -8.85 -21.73
CA GLY A 233 10.06 -7.65 -22.27
C GLY A 233 9.15 -6.78 -23.15
N THR A 234 7.93 -7.21 -23.46
CA THR A 234 6.98 -6.42 -24.24
C THR A 234 6.50 -5.23 -23.42
N GLN A 235 6.53 -4.03 -24.00
CA GLN A 235 5.96 -2.83 -23.38
C GLN A 235 4.46 -3.01 -23.20
N ILE A 236 3.95 -2.74 -22.00
CA ILE A 236 2.52 -2.94 -21.69
C ILE A 236 1.67 -2.10 -22.65
N SER A 237 2.03 -0.84 -22.91
CA SER A 237 1.32 0.05 -23.84
C SER A 237 1.27 -0.42 -25.31
N ARG A 238 2.05 -1.45 -25.68
CA ARG A 238 2.09 -2.03 -27.03
C ARG A 238 1.47 -3.42 -27.12
N LEU A 239 0.82 -3.88 -26.06
CA LEU A 239 0.15 -5.18 -26.06
C LEU A 239 -0.97 -5.21 -27.10
N ASN A 240 -1.12 -6.36 -27.76
CA ASN A 240 -2.35 -6.68 -28.46
C ASN A 240 -3.42 -7.03 -27.43
N ILE A 241 -4.08 -6.01 -26.88
CA ILE A 241 -4.99 -6.16 -25.74
C ILE A 241 -6.20 -7.05 -26.05
N SER A 242 -6.63 -7.12 -27.31
CA SER A 242 -7.72 -7.98 -27.78
C SER A 242 -7.38 -9.46 -27.74
N ALA A 243 -6.09 -9.82 -27.70
CA ALA A 243 -5.64 -11.20 -27.54
C ALA A 243 -5.57 -11.65 -26.07
N ILE A 244 -5.70 -10.72 -25.11
CA ILE A 244 -5.73 -11.02 -23.68
C ILE A 244 -7.19 -11.20 -23.26
N ALA A 245 -7.50 -12.28 -22.53
CA ALA A 245 -8.85 -12.53 -22.02
C ALA A 245 -9.35 -11.40 -21.11
N ASP A 246 -10.65 -11.13 -21.12
CA ASP A 246 -11.29 -10.14 -20.23
C ASP A 246 -11.35 -10.62 -18.77
N GLU A 247 -11.47 -11.94 -18.58
CA GLU A 247 -11.54 -12.58 -17.28
C GLU A 247 -10.41 -13.57 -17.09
N CYS A 248 -9.98 -13.76 -15.84
CA CYS A 248 -9.03 -14.78 -15.47
C CYS A 248 -9.26 -15.26 -14.04
N GLY A 249 -9.00 -16.56 -13.85
CA GLY A 249 -9.20 -17.23 -12.56
C GLY A 249 -8.29 -16.69 -11.45
N PRO A 250 -8.61 -17.01 -10.18
CA PRO A 250 -7.87 -16.53 -9.03
C PRO A 250 -6.42 -17.04 -9.02
N ARG A 251 -5.47 -16.12 -8.91
CA ARG A 251 -4.05 -16.39 -8.64
C ARG A 251 -3.72 -15.97 -7.22
N LEU A 252 -3.20 -16.89 -6.42
CA LEU A 252 -2.67 -16.57 -5.10
C LEU A 252 -1.44 -15.67 -5.23
N VAL A 253 -1.41 -14.61 -4.44
CA VAL A 253 -0.24 -13.74 -4.30
C VAL A 253 0.64 -14.32 -3.20
N ALA A 254 1.88 -14.65 -3.55
CA ALA A 254 2.86 -15.20 -2.62
C ALA A 254 3.37 -14.12 -1.66
N VAL A 255 2.56 -13.83 -0.63
CA VAL A 255 2.85 -12.81 0.38
C VAL A 255 3.59 -13.41 1.58
N ASN A 256 3.31 -14.68 1.88
CA ASN A 256 3.98 -15.48 2.91
C ASN A 256 4.44 -16.81 2.29
N ASP A 257 5.39 -17.48 2.94
CA ASP A 257 5.75 -18.85 2.59
C ASP A 257 4.60 -19.80 2.99
N PRO A 258 3.97 -20.50 2.02
CA PRO A 258 2.82 -21.36 2.26
C PRO A 258 3.12 -22.59 3.12
N ASN A 259 4.41 -22.94 3.32
CA ASN A 259 4.84 -24.11 4.08
C ASN A 259 5.29 -23.77 5.51
N VAL A 260 5.07 -22.54 5.98
CA VAL A 260 5.48 -22.14 7.34
C VAL A 260 4.58 -22.82 8.37
N THR A 261 5.17 -23.78 9.10
CA THR A 261 4.55 -24.30 10.32
C THR A 261 4.71 -23.26 11.42
N VAL A 262 3.58 -22.78 11.95
CA VAL A 262 3.57 -21.76 13.00
C VAL A 262 3.48 -22.44 14.35
N HIS A 263 4.59 -22.44 15.08
CA HIS A 263 4.64 -22.93 16.46
C HIS A 263 4.29 -21.79 17.43
N LYS A 264 3.06 -21.77 17.92
CA LYS A 264 2.60 -20.81 18.93
C LYS A 264 2.04 -21.50 20.17
N LYS A 265 2.05 -20.79 21.30
CA LYS A 265 1.45 -21.28 22.54
C LYS A 265 -0.05 -21.10 22.48
N ILE A 266 -0.77 -21.95 23.21
CA ILE A 266 -2.22 -21.81 23.38
C ILE A 266 -2.50 -20.44 24.02
N GLY A 267 -3.37 -19.66 23.39
CA GLY A 267 -3.70 -18.28 23.80
C GLY A 267 -2.99 -17.20 22.98
N ASP A 268 -1.93 -17.53 22.23
CA ASP A 268 -1.27 -16.55 21.38
C ASP A 268 -2.13 -16.21 20.15
N ARG A 269 -2.26 -14.92 19.83
CA ARG A 269 -2.94 -14.47 18.60
C ARG A 269 -2.07 -14.77 17.38
N HIS A 270 -2.66 -15.33 16.33
CA HIS A 270 -2.02 -15.46 15.01
C HIS A 270 -2.95 -14.98 13.91
N GLN A 271 -2.36 -14.51 12.81
CA GLN A 271 -3.08 -14.06 11.64
C GLN A 271 -2.49 -14.76 10.43
N PHE A 272 -3.33 -15.51 9.71
CA PHE A 272 -2.97 -16.08 8.44
C PHE A 272 -3.32 -15.10 7.33
N GLN A 273 -2.38 -14.89 6.42
CA GLN A 273 -2.54 -13.97 5.31
C GLN A 273 -2.77 -14.75 4.02
N CYS A 274 -3.89 -14.51 3.36
CA CYS A 274 -4.19 -15.03 2.04
C CYS A 274 -4.66 -13.87 1.16
N ARG A 275 -4.01 -13.69 0.01
CA ARG A 275 -4.35 -12.67 -0.99
C ARG A 275 -4.45 -13.37 -2.34
N ALA A 276 -5.46 -13.03 -3.11
CA ALA A 276 -5.69 -13.56 -4.44
C ALA A 276 -6.10 -12.41 -5.37
N LEU A 277 -5.70 -12.52 -6.64
CA LEU A 277 -6.02 -11.58 -7.70
C LEU A 277 -6.66 -12.34 -8.86
N GLY A 278 -7.57 -11.69 -9.56
CA GLY A 278 -8.36 -12.28 -10.63
C GLY A 278 -9.44 -11.31 -11.08
N VAL A 279 -10.00 -11.59 -12.26
CA VAL A 279 -11.13 -10.82 -12.81
C VAL A 279 -12.25 -11.81 -13.12
N PRO A 280 -13.40 -11.74 -12.42
CA PRO A 280 -13.73 -10.82 -11.33
C PRO A 280 -12.93 -11.07 -10.03
N GLN A 281 -12.94 -10.09 -9.11
CA GLN A 281 -12.18 -10.18 -7.86
C GLN A 281 -12.52 -11.46 -7.07
N PRO A 282 -11.53 -12.28 -6.71
CA PRO A 282 -11.76 -13.54 -6.02
C PRO A 282 -12.37 -13.38 -4.62
N ARG A 283 -13.22 -14.33 -4.22
CA ARG A 283 -13.65 -14.50 -2.82
C ARG A 283 -12.75 -15.50 -2.12
N ILE A 284 -12.25 -15.12 -0.94
CA ILE A 284 -11.35 -15.96 -0.14
C ILE A 284 -12.14 -16.56 1.02
N HIS A 285 -12.00 -17.87 1.21
CA HIS A 285 -12.58 -18.61 2.32
C HIS A 285 -11.49 -19.43 3.00
N TRP A 286 -11.58 -19.59 4.32
CA TRP A 286 -10.67 -20.42 5.10
C TRP A 286 -11.36 -21.74 5.41
N ILE A 287 -10.62 -22.84 5.33
CA ILE A 287 -11.13 -24.17 5.69
C ILE A 287 -10.40 -24.61 6.96
N LEU A 288 -11.15 -24.86 8.03
CA LEU A 288 -10.61 -25.38 9.28
C LEU A 288 -10.18 -26.85 9.10
N PRO A 289 -9.26 -27.38 9.94
CA PRO A 289 -8.89 -28.79 9.90
C PRO A 289 -10.07 -29.77 10.06
N THR A 290 -11.18 -29.31 10.64
CA THR A 290 -12.46 -30.05 10.74
C THR A 290 -13.23 -30.13 9.42
N GLY A 291 -12.78 -29.44 8.37
CA GLY A 291 -13.47 -29.34 7.07
C GLY A 291 -14.53 -28.24 7.00
N GLN A 292 -14.73 -27.46 8.06
CA GLN A 292 -15.68 -26.35 8.09
C GLN A 292 -15.11 -25.12 7.38
N VAL A 293 -15.99 -24.34 6.74
CA VAL A 293 -15.69 -23.08 6.03
C VAL A 293 -16.25 -21.89 6.82
#